data_AF-A0A182SZ23-F1
#
_entry.id   AF-A0A182SZ23-F1
#
_cell.length_a   1.000
_cell.length_b   1.000
_cell.length_c   1.000
_cell.angle_alpha   90.00
_cell.angle_beta   90.00
_cell.angle_gamma   90.00
#
_symmetry.space_group_name_H-M   'P 1'
#
loop_
_entity.id
_entity.type
_entity.pdbx_description
1 polymer ?
#
loop_
_entity_poly.entity_id
_entity_poly.type
_entity_poly.pdbx_seq_one_letter_code
_entity_poly.pdbx_strand_id
1 'polypeptide(L)'
;MDKLVTYFDTFDADITNAVDVEVFDDASMQAGEMKKFGKMAHYQGEDFVLYARMPRLNHLPFSFKLNVVADKPQKAVVLVFLGPKYDQYGNAYSVNANRENFFQLDHFLVDLVAGENAITRNSQDFSWFVKDRTTYFELYKQVMQAYNGDYKFPLDMSEAHCGFPARLMLPKGKKGGMPFQFFFMIAPYHAPEVERFTGYDSTVSCGVGSGARYIDALPFGYPFNRKINEATWFTPNMVYYDALIYHKSETEVNSVVV
;
A
#
# COMPACT_ATOMS: atom_id res chain seq x y z
N MET A 1 -15.74 11.04 -0.40
CA MET A 1 -14.56 10.47 0.27
C MET A 1 -15.04 9.97 1.62
N ASP A 2 -14.74 8.73 1.96
CA ASP A 2 -15.05 8.19 3.29
C ASP A 2 -14.16 8.84 4.37
N LYS A 3 -14.47 8.57 5.64
CA LYS A 3 -13.69 9.10 6.76
C LYS A 3 -12.30 8.44 6.81
N LEU A 4 -11.26 9.27 6.79
CA LEU A 4 -9.87 8.81 6.90
C LEU A 4 -9.47 8.67 8.35
N VAL A 5 -9.21 7.44 8.81
CA VAL A 5 -8.89 7.14 10.20
C VAL A 5 -7.63 6.31 10.26
N THR A 6 -6.66 6.79 11.02
CA THR A 6 -5.45 6.07 11.40
C THR A 6 -5.52 5.61 12.85
N TYR A 7 -4.80 4.54 13.19
CA TYR A 7 -4.70 4.00 14.54
C TYR A 7 -3.40 3.20 14.67
N PHE A 8 -3.04 2.77 15.87
CA PHE A 8 -2.01 1.76 16.07
C PHE A 8 -2.68 0.43 16.37
N ASP A 9 -2.21 -0.65 15.75
CA ASP A 9 -2.51 -2.02 16.16
C ASP A 9 -1.23 -2.74 16.59
N THR A 10 -1.42 -3.89 17.20
CA THR A 10 -0.31 -4.75 17.63
C THR A 10 0.15 -5.62 16.47
N PHE A 11 1.47 -5.69 16.25
CA PHE A 11 2.09 -6.58 15.29
C PHE A 11 3.15 -7.46 15.97
N ASP A 12 3.07 -8.76 15.71
CA ASP A 12 4.02 -9.74 16.22
C ASP A 12 4.96 -10.20 15.10
N ALA A 13 6.24 -9.88 15.24
CA ALA A 13 7.28 -10.36 14.35
C ALA A 13 7.87 -11.66 14.89
N ASP A 14 7.85 -12.72 14.10
CA ASP A 14 8.55 -13.98 14.44
C ASP A 14 10.07 -13.75 14.36
N ILE A 15 10.75 -13.85 15.49
CA ILE A 15 12.20 -13.70 15.64
C ILE A 15 12.86 -15.01 16.11
N THR A 16 12.17 -16.14 15.94
CA THR A 16 12.63 -17.46 16.40
C THR A 16 14.01 -17.82 15.84
N ASN A 17 14.30 -17.42 14.60
CA ASN A 17 15.58 -17.68 13.94
C ASN A 17 16.67 -16.64 14.26
N ALA A 18 16.40 -15.66 15.13
CA ALA A 18 17.37 -14.62 15.47
C ALA A 18 18.23 -14.98 16.70
N VAL A 19 17.85 -16.00 17.47
CA VAL A 19 18.51 -16.38 18.72
C VAL A 19 18.60 -17.90 18.82
N ASP A 20 19.82 -18.40 19.01
CA ASP A 20 20.05 -19.79 19.43
C ASP A 20 19.93 -19.87 20.95
N VAL A 21 18.86 -20.50 21.46
CA VAL A 21 18.64 -20.65 22.91
C VAL A 21 19.31 -21.91 23.47
N GLU A 22 19.32 -22.98 22.68
CA GLU A 22 20.00 -24.25 22.95
C GLU A 22 20.53 -24.81 21.62
N VAL A 23 21.61 -25.59 21.67
CA VAL A 23 22.14 -26.29 20.49
C VAL A 23 21.43 -27.64 20.38
N PHE A 24 20.79 -27.89 19.23
CA PHE A 24 20.05 -29.13 19.03
C PHE A 24 21.01 -30.31 18.89
N ASP A 25 20.82 -31.35 19.68
CA ASP A 25 21.53 -32.61 19.54
C ASP A 25 20.62 -33.69 18.96
N ASP A 26 20.89 -34.08 17.70
CA ASP A 26 20.14 -35.12 16.99
C ASP A 26 20.20 -36.50 17.66
N ALA A 27 21.18 -36.75 18.55
CA ALA A 27 21.31 -38.02 19.26
C ALA A 27 20.41 -38.11 20.51
N SER A 28 20.14 -36.97 21.17
CA SER A 28 19.42 -36.94 22.45
C SER A 28 18.06 -36.24 22.39
N MET A 29 17.77 -35.51 21.30
CA MET A 29 16.57 -34.68 21.18
C MET A 29 15.71 -35.15 20.00
N GLN A 30 14.40 -35.30 20.24
CA GLN A 30 13.46 -35.62 19.16
C GLN A 30 13.05 -34.34 18.42
N ALA A 31 13.17 -34.36 17.09
CA ALA A 31 12.74 -33.25 16.25
C ALA A 31 11.21 -33.10 16.29
N GLY A 32 10.72 -31.99 16.85
CA GLY A 32 9.31 -31.63 16.79
C GLY A 32 8.87 -31.19 15.39
N GLU A 33 7.57 -30.89 15.25
CA GLU A 33 7.03 -30.40 13.97
C GLU A 33 7.67 -29.09 13.54
N MET A 34 8.04 -28.19 14.47
CA MET A 34 8.59 -26.89 14.10
C MET A 34 9.99 -27.01 13.50
N LYS A 35 10.82 -27.95 13.98
CA LYS A 35 12.11 -28.27 13.35
C LYS A 35 11.96 -28.79 11.93
N LYS A 36 10.94 -29.62 11.65
CA LYS A 36 10.65 -30.07 10.26
C LYS A 36 10.37 -28.89 9.32
N PHE A 37 9.86 -27.78 9.86
CA PHE A 37 9.58 -26.56 9.12
C PHE A 37 10.71 -25.50 9.22
N GLY A 38 11.92 -25.91 9.59
CA GLY A 38 13.12 -25.05 9.58
C GLY A 38 13.22 -24.07 10.74
N LYS A 39 12.41 -24.21 11.80
CA LYS A 39 12.58 -23.48 13.06
C LYS A 39 13.57 -24.19 13.95
N MET A 40 14.60 -23.46 14.40
CA MET A 40 15.71 -24.05 15.16
C MET A 40 15.59 -23.85 16.67
N ALA A 41 14.71 -22.96 17.14
CA ALA A 41 14.63 -22.66 18.57
C ALA A 41 13.90 -23.76 19.35
N HIS A 42 14.61 -24.29 20.34
CA HIS A 42 14.13 -25.30 21.28
C HIS A 42 14.80 -25.05 22.64
N TYR A 43 14.14 -25.47 23.71
CA TYR A 43 14.66 -25.39 25.07
C TYR A 43 14.18 -26.58 25.87
N GLN A 44 15.10 -27.34 26.47
CA GLN A 44 14.80 -28.55 27.24
C GLN A 44 14.07 -29.62 26.41
N GLY A 45 14.36 -29.70 25.11
CA GLY A 45 13.73 -30.66 24.20
C GLY A 45 12.33 -30.27 23.69
N GLU A 46 11.84 -29.07 24.02
CA GLU A 46 10.58 -28.54 23.48
C GLU A 46 10.82 -27.41 22.49
N ASP A 47 10.18 -27.50 21.32
CA ASP A 47 10.19 -26.43 20.31
C ASP A 47 9.36 -25.22 20.82
N PHE A 48 9.84 -23.98 20.62
CA PHE A 48 9.07 -22.77 20.93
C PHE A 48 9.20 -21.69 19.85
N VAL A 49 8.37 -20.65 19.96
CA VAL A 49 8.38 -19.50 19.04
C VAL A 49 8.65 -18.22 19.83
N LEU A 50 9.54 -17.39 19.31
CA LEU A 50 9.81 -16.06 19.87
C LEU A 50 9.16 -15.00 19.00
N TYR A 51 8.36 -14.15 19.64
CA TYR A 51 7.75 -13.00 18.98
C TYR A 51 8.27 -11.69 19.58
N ALA A 52 8.66 -10.77 18.70
CA ALA A 52 8.83 -9.37 19.05
C ALA A 52 7.53 -8.63 18.76
N ARG A 53 6.86 -8.16 19.82
CA ARG A 53 5.61 -7.42 19.74
C ARG A 53 5.86 -5.92 19.64
N MET A 54 5.30 -5.26 18.63
CA MET A 54 5.43 -3.81 18.45
C MET A 54 4.13 -3.16 17.96
N PRO A 55 3.81 -1.93 18.41
CA PRO A 55 2.72 -1.17 17.83
C PRO A 55 3.10 -0.67 16.43
N ARG A 56 2.23 -0.85 15.44
CA ARG A 56 2.42 -0.34 14.08
C ARG A 56 1.27 0.54 13.66
N LEU A 57 1.58 1.62 12.94
CA LEU A 57 0.56 2.48 12.36
C LEU A 57 -0.28 1.67 11.36
N ASN A 58 -1.57 1.93 11.34
CA ASN A 58 -2.53 1.38 10.39
C ASN A 58 -3.64 2.40 10.08
N HIS A 59 -4.49 2.08 9.11
CA HIS A 59 -5.65 2.89 8.75
C HIS A 59 -6.87 2.03 8.40
N LEU A 60 -8.07 2.59 8.59
CA LEU A 60 -9.29 1.95 8.09
C LEU A 60 -9.36 2.05 6.57
N PRO A 61 -9.91 1.03 5.87
CA PRO A 61 -10.21 1.13 4.45
C PRO A 61 -11.11 2.33 4.17
N PHE A 62 -10.89 3.00 3.04
CA PHE A 62 -11.69 4.13 2.62
C PHE A 62 -11.91 4.10 1.11
N SER A 63 -13.03 4.67 0.66
CA SER A 63 -13.31 4.86 -0.76
C SER A 63 -13.46 6.34 -1.12
N PHE A 64 -13.19 6.64 -2.38
CA PHE A 64 -13.60 7.91 -2.98
C PHE A 64 -14.46 7.66 -4.22
N LYS A 65 -15.27 8.67 -4.55
CA LYS A 65 -16.11 8.71 -5.74
C LYS A 65 -15.79 9.98 -6.53
N LEU A 66 -15.46 9.82 -7.81
CA LEU A 66 -15.31 10.91 -8.77
C LEU A 66 -16.50 10.88 -9.72
N ASN A 67 -17.16 12.02 -9.87
CA ASN A 67 -18.17 12.22 -10.90
C ASN A 67 -17.50 12.98 -12.05
N VAL A 68 -17.47 12.38 -13.23
CA VAL A 68 -16.70 12.85 -14.38
C VAL A 68 -17.62 12.95 -15.57
N VAL A 69 -17.58 14.08 -16.28
CA VAL A 69 -18.27 14.24 -17.56
C VAL A 69 -17.23 14.16 -18.67
N ALA A 70 -17.46 13.30 -19.67
CA ALA A 70 -16.61 13.18 -20.84
C ALA A 70 -17.41 13.45 -22.11
N ASP A 71 -16.86 14.25 -23.03
CA ASP A 71 -17.55 14.58 -24.28
C ASP A 71 -17.63 13.41 -25.26
N LYS A 72 -16.71 12.44 -25.12
CA LYS A 72 -16.62 11.26 -25.98
C LYS A 72 -16.11 10.05 -25.20
N PRO A 73 -16.36 8.82 -25.67
CA PRO A 73 -15.74 7.64 -25.10
C PRO A 73 -14.23 7.71 -25.24
N GLN A 74 -13.48 7.46 -24.16
CA GLN A 74 -12.02 7.48 -24.18
C GLN A 74 -11.41 6.67 -23.04
N LYS A 75 -10.26 6.06 -23.30
CA LYS A 75 -9.39 5.53 -22.25
C LYS A 75 -8.68 6.69 -21.56
N ALA A 76 -8.69 6.68 -20.23
CA ALA A 76 -8.03 7.66 -19.40
C ALA A 76 -7.33 6.99 -18.22
N VAL A 77 -6.42 7.72 -17.60
CA VAL A 77 -5.80 7.35 -16.32
C VAL A 77 -6.26 8.33 -15.24
N VAL A 78 -6.48 7.81 -14.05
CA VAL A 78 -6.76 8.59 -12.85
C VAL A 78 -5.51 8.59 -12.00
N LEU A 79 -4.99 9.78 -11.70
CA LEU A 79 -3.88 9.99 -10.78
C LEU A 79 -4.42 10.55 -9.47
N VAL A 80 -4.03 9.93 -8.37
CA VAL A 80 -4.43 10.32 -7.01
C VAL A 80 -3.19 10.61 -6.20
N PHE A 81 -3.12 11.81 -5.64
CA PHE A 81 -2.02 12.25 -4.78
C PHE A 81 -2.55 12.73 -3.43
N LEU A 82 -1.68 12.65 -2.42
CA LEU A 82 -1.92 13.20 -1.09
C LEU A 82 -0.77 14.11 -0.69
N GLY A 83 -1.09 15.31 -0.19
CA GLY A 83 -0.10 16.28 0.27
C GLY A 83 -0.62 17.11 1.43
N PRO A 84 0.27 17.78 2.19
CA PRO A 84 -0.13 18.66 3.29
C PRO A 84 -0.91 19.87 2.74
N LYS A 85 -1.81 20.41 3.55
CA LYS A 85 -2.50 21.67 3.19
C LYS A 85 -1.75 22.90 3.67
N TYR A 86 -1.21 22.83 4.88
CA TYR A 86 -0.57 23.95 5.57
C TYR A 86 0.86 23.61 5.96
N ASP A 87 1.72 24.63 5.99
CA ASP A 87 3.06 24.55 6.54
C ASP A 87 3.06 24.51 8.08
N GLN A 88 4.25 24.46 8.68
CA GLN A 88 4.42 24.42 10.14
C GLN A 88 3.95 25.70 10.87
N TYR A 89 3.77 26.81 10.16
CA TYR A 89 3.28 28.09 10.68
C TYR A 89 1.78 28.28 10.44
N GLY A 90 1.12 27.35 9.76
CA GLY A 90 -0.31 27.41 9.43
C GLY A 90 -0.63 28.12 8.12
N ASN A 91 0.37 28.47 7.30
CA ASN A 91 0.12 29.09 6.00
C ASN A 91 -0.24 28.02 4.97
N ALA A 92 -1.20 28.32 4.09
CA ALA A 92 -1.51 27.43 2.98
C ALA A 92 -0.36 27.44 1.97
N TYR A 93 0.05 26.26 1.51
CA TYR A 93 1.03 26.20 0.44
C TYR A 93 0.44 26.70 -0.89
N SER A 94 1.24 27.45 -1.65
CA SER A 94 0.97 27.63 -3.08
C SER A 94 1.16 26.28 -3.80
N VAL A 95 0.51 26.10 -4.95
CA VAL A 95 0.59 24.83 -5.69
C VAL A 95 2.05 24.49 -6.05
N ASN A 96 2.80 25.45 -6.57
CA ASN A 96 4.18 25.21 -6.97
C ASN A 96 5.10 24.96 -5.76
N ALA A 97 4.87 25.62 -4.63
CA ALA A 97 5.61 25.36 -3.40
C ALA A 97 5.28 23.98 -2.83
N ASN A 98 4.05 23.50 -3.00
CA ASN A 98 3.62 22.22 -2.43
C ASN A 98 3.93 21.00 -3.29
N ARG A 99 4.26 21.18 -4.58
CA ARG A 99 4.34 20.07 -5.55
C ARG A 99 5.22 18.91 -5.10
N GLU A 100 6.31 19.17 -4.37
CA GLU A 100 7.26 18.14 -3.91
C GLU A 100 6.81 17.44 -2.62
N ASN A 101 5.79 17.97 -1.94
CA ASN A 101 5.24 17.38 -0.73
C ASN A 101 4.09 16.41 -1.02
N PHE A 102 3.65 16.30 -2.27
CA PHE A 102 2.66 15.32 -2.69
C PHE A 102 3.32 13.99 -3.04
N PHE A 103 2.77 12.91 -2.50
CA PHE A 103 3.09 11.56 -2.92
C PHE A 103 1.90 10.90 -3.59
N GLN A 104 2.16 10.00 -4.53
CA GLN A 104 1.12 9.31 -5.29
C GLN A 104 0.52 8.19 -4.44
N LEU A 105 -0.81 8.18 -4.31
CA LEU A 105 -1.57 7.13 -3.67
C LEU A 105 -2.02 6.06 -4.67
N ASP A 106 -2.50 6.48 -5.83
CA ASP A 106 -2.93 5.52 -6.84
C ASP A 106 -2.75 6.06 -8.25
N HIS A 107 -2.66 5.12 -9.18
CA HIS A 107 -2.60 5.35 -10.60
C HIS A 107 -3.29 4.20 -11.32
N PHE A 108 -4.44 4.45 -11.94
CA PHE A 108 -5.23 3.38 -12.54
C PHE A 108 -5.93 3.81 -13.83
N LEU A 109 -6.15 2.83 -14.71
CA LEU A 109 -6.83 3.01 -15.99
C LEU A 109 -8.35 2.99 -15.79
N VAL A 110 -9.06 3.82 -16.56
CA VAL A 110 -10.51 3.84 -16.65
C VAL A 110 -10.96 3.95 -18.11
N ASP A 111 -12.06 3.29 -18.45
CA ASP A 111 -12.76 3.46 -19.71
C ASP A 111 -13.93 4.42 -19.48
N LEU A 112 -13.82 5.64 -20.01
CA LEU A 112 -14.88 6.64 -19.91
C LEU A 112 -15.87 6.48 -21.07
N VAL A 113 -17.16 6.58 -20.78
CA VAL A 113 -18.22 6.74 -21.78
C VAL A 113 -18.54 8.22 -21.99
N ALA A 114 -19.15 8.58 -23.12
CA ALA A 114 -19.66 9.93 -23.32
C ALA A 114 -20.79 10.24 -22.30
N GLY A 115 -20.79 11.45 -21.76
CA GLY A 115 -21.69 11.87 -20.69
C GLY A 115 -21.11 11.62 -19.30
N GLU A 116 -21.99 11.31 -18.35
CA GLU A 116 -21.64 11.16 -16.94
C GLU A 116 -21.03 9.79 -16.61
N ASN A 117 -19.96 9.79 -15.84
CA ASN A 117 -19.26 8.62 -15.33
C ASN A 117 -19.12 8.74 -13.81
N ALA A 118 -19.39 7.65 -13.09
CA ALA A 118 -19.23 7.56 -11.65
C ALA A 118 -18.11 6.55 -11.31
N ILE A 119 -16.93 7.07 -10.98
CA ILE A 119 -15.75 6.25 -10.68
C ILE A 119 -15.65 6.09 -9.18
N THR A 120 -15.75 4.86 -8.68
CA THR A 120 -15.54 4.54 -7.26
C THR A 120 -14.26 3.72 -7.12
N ARG A 121 -13.42 4.07 -6.15
CA ARG A 121 -12.15 3.38 -5.91
C ARG A 121 -11.94 3.15 -4.42
N ASN A 122 -11.67 1.91 -4.04
CA ASN A 122 -11.35 1.53 -2.67
C ASN A 122 -9.84 1.57 -2.45
N SER A 123 -9.40 2.01 -1.27
CA SER A 123 -7.98 2.06 -0.89
C SER A 123 -7.28 0.69 -0.99
N GLN A 124 -8.02 -0.41 -0.79
CA GLN A 124 -7.48 -1.77 -0.90
C GLN A 124 -7.13 -2.17 -2.34
N ASP A 125 -7.62 -1.45 -3.34
CA ASP A 125 -7.30 -1.70 -4.74
C ASP A 125 -6.07 -0.92 -5.24
N PHE A 126 -5.47 -0.07 -4.38
CA PHE A 126 -4.37 0.80 -4.78
C PHE A 126 -3.12 -0.02 -5.09
N SER A 127 -2.61 0.13 -6.31
CA SER A 127 -1.61 -0.78 -6.88
C SER A 127 -0.19 -0.67 -6.30
N TRP A 128 0.07 0.39 -5.52
CA TRP A 128 1.38 0.67 -4.93
C TRP A 128 1.56 0.12 -3.53
N PHE A 129 0.47 -0.37 -2.92
CA PHE A 129 0.40 -0.75 -1.52
C PHE A 129 0.20 -2.25 -1.38
N VAL A 130 1.04 -2.89 -0.55
CA VAL A 130 1.01 -4.33 -0.30
C VAL A 130 0.72 -4.62 1.16
N LYS A 131 0.05 -5.74 1.43
CA LYS A 131 -0.23 -6.20 2.78
C LYS A 131 1.05 -6.58 3.51
N ASP A 132 0.94 -6.68 4.83
CA ASP A 132 2.02 -7.31 5.62
C ASP A 132 2.23 -8.75 5.17
N ARG A 133 3.44 -9.23 5.40
CA ARG A 133 3.86 -10.58 5.02
C ARG A 133 3.27 -11.62 5.96
N THR A 134 2.82 -12.71 5.37
CA THR A 134 2.71 -13.99 6.05
C THR A 134 4.10 -14.37 6.59
N THR A 135 4.15 -14.85 7.84
CA THR A 135 5.41 -15.23 8.49
C THR A 135 6.04 -16.41 7.74
N TYR A 136 7.37 -16.52 7.79
CA TYR A 136 8.09 -17.62 7.14
C TYR A 136 7.51 -18.99 7.50
N PHE A 137 7.20 -19.19 8.79
CA PHE A 137 6.66 -20.44 9.30
C PHE A 137 5.31 -20.79 8.68
N GLU A 138 4.37 -19.85 8.69
CA GLU A 138 3.04 -20.08 8.14
C GLU A 138 3.10 -20.29 6.63
N LEU A 139 3.93 -19.50 5.93
CA LEU A 139 4.15 -19.67 4.50
C LEU A 139 4.73 -21.05 4.18
N TYR A 140 5.79 -21.46 4.87
CA TYR A 140 6.44 -22.75 4.64
C TYR A 140 5.51 -23.93 4.97
N LYS A 141 4.76 -23.84 6.07
CA LYS A 141 3.73 -24.82 6.44
C LYS A 141 2.66 -24.95 5.35
N GLN A 142 2.12 -23.84 4.85
CA GLN A 142 1.14 -23.85 3.77
C GLN A 142 1.69 -24.46 2.47
N VAL A 143 2.94 -24.15 2.11
CA VAL A 143 3.62 -24.72 0.94
C VAL A 143 3.78 -26.24 1.09
N MET A 144 4.22 -26.72 2.25
CA MET A 144 4.40 -28.16 2.48
C MET A 144 3.08 -28.92 2.50
N GLN A 145 2.03 -28.36 3.11
CA GLN A 145 0.68 -28.94 3.04
C GLN A 145 0.16 -29.00 1.60
N ALA A 146 0.43 -27.97 0.80
CA ALA A 146 0.03 -27.97 -0.60
C ALA A 146 0.81 -28.99 -1.44
N TYR A 147 2.11 -29.13 -1.18
CA TYR A 147 2.95 -30.15 -1.81
C TYR A 147 2.43 -31.58 -1.54
N ASN A 148 1.95 -31.85 -0.32
CA ASN A 148 1.40 -33.15 0.06
C ASN A 148 -0.05 -33.39 -0.41
N GLY A 149 -0.70 -32.38 -0.99
CA GLY A 149 -2.10 -32.47 -1.45
C GLY A 149 -3.15 -32.19 -0.37
N ASP A 150 -2.75 -31.81 0.84
CA ASP A 150 -3.64 -31.52 1.98
C ASP A 150 -4.23 -30.10 1.92
N TYR A 151 -3.66 -29.22 1.08
CA TYR A 151 -4.05 -27.82 0.96
C TYR A 151 -3.96 -27.32 -0.49
N LYS A 152 -4.84 -26.40 -0.88
CA LYS A 152 -4.73 -25.71 -2.17
C LYS A 152 -4.10 -24.34 -1.94
N PHE A 153 -2.82 -24.20 -2.27
CA PHE A 153 -2.12 -22.93 -2.10
C PHE A 153 -2.77 -21.81 -2.94
N PRO A 154 -3.24 -20.72 -2.33
CA PRO A 154 -3.86 -19.62 -3.06
C PRO A 154 -2.78 -18.82 -3.77
N LEU A 155 -2.99 -18.53 -5.06
CA LEU A 155 -2.19 -17.55 -5.78
C LEU A 155 -2.70 -16.15 -5.41
N ASP A 156 -2.17 -15.59 -4.32
CA ASP A 156 -2.48 -14.24 -3.85
C ASP A 156 -1.29 -13.29 -4.08
N MET A 157 -1.53 -12.21 -4.82
CA MET A 157 -0.54 -11.15 -5.10
C MET A 157 -0.66 -9.97 -4.11
N SER A 158 -1.54 -10.05 -3.11
CA SER A 158 -1.72 -8.98 -2.11
C SER A 158 -0.50 -8.79 -1.20
N GLU A 159 0.39 -9.78 -1.14
CA GLU A 159 1.70 -9.74 -0.50
C GLU A 159 2.83 -9.73 -1.55
N ALA A 160 2.71 -9.01 -2.67
CA ALA A 160 3.78 -8.96 -3.68
C ALA A 160 5.11 -8.46 -3.08
N HIS A 161 6.27 -8.99 -3.54
CA HIS A 161 7.61 -8.58 -3.05
C HIS A 161 7.87 -7.08 -3.16
N CYS A 162 7.27 -6.43 -4.15
CA CYS A 162 7.41 -5.01 -4.40
C CYS A 162 6.14 -4.24 -4.01
N GLY A 163 6.28 -3.28 -3.10
CA GLY A 163 5.21 -2.34 -2.75
C GLY A 163 5.49 -1.63 -1.44
N PHE A 164 4.81 -0.51 -1.22
CA PHE A 164 4.85 0.17 0.07
C PHE A 164 3.88 -0.50 1.04
N PRO A 165 4.18 -0.62 2.34
CA PRO A 165 3.25 -1.24 3.29
C PRO A 165 1.91 -0.51 3.31
N ALA A 166 0.81 -1.21 3.04
CA ALA A 166 -0.53 -0.62 2.93
C ALA A 166 -0.96 0.10 4.21
N ARG A 167 -0.62 -0.46 5.37
CA ARG A 167 -0.85 0.17 6.68
C ARG A 167 -0.22 1.56 6.85
N LEU A 168 0.79 1.91 6.03
CA LEU A 168 1.47 3.21 6.03
C LEU A 168 0.99 4.13 4.89
N MET A 169 -0.10 3.79 4.19
CA MET A 169 -0.66 4.58 3.10
C MET A 169 -1.03 6.01 3.51
N LEU A 170 -1.52 6.18 4.74
CA LEU A 170 -1.88 7.48 5.28
C LEU A 170 -0.88 7.91 6.36
N PRO A 171 -0.47 9.19 6.37
CA PRO A 171 0.27 9.74 7.49
C PRO A 171 -0.61 9.74 8.75
N LYS A 172 0.03 9.62 9.92
CA LYS A 172 -0.67 9.64 11.21
C LYS A 172 -1.48 10.94 11.35
N GLY A 173 -2.79 10.80 11.58
CA GLY A 173 -3.68 11.93 11.81
C GLY A 173 -3.55 12.57 13.20
N LYS A 174 -4.48 13.47 13.51
CA LYS A 174 -4.67 14.03 14.86
C LYS A 174 -6.06 13.67 15.37
N LYS A 175 -6.29 13.70 16.68
CA LYS A 175 -7.62 13.43 17.28
C LYS A 175 -8.70 14.36 16.70
N GLY A 176 -8.37 15.64 16.52
CA GLY A 176 -9.25 16.64 15.90
C GLY A 176 -9.26 16.65 14.36
N GLY A 177 -8.56 15.71 13.71
CA GLY A 177 -8.31 15.72 12.27
C GLY A 177 -7.06 16.54 11.93
N MET A 178 -6.18 15.97 11.11
CA MET A 178 -5.04 16.68 10.53
C MET A 178 -5.37 17.07 9.09
N PRO A 179 -5.21 18.35 8.70
CA PRO A 179 -5.57 18.81 7.36
C PRO A 179 -4.54 18.36 6.32
N PHE A 180 -5.02 17.64 5.34
CA PHE A 180 -4.34 17.27 4.10
C PHE A 180 -5.22 17.66 2.91
N GLN A 181 -4.67 17.54 1.71
CA GLN A 181 -5.42 17.69 0.48
C GLN A 181 -5.13 16.51 -0.44
N PHE A 182 -6.21 15.94 -0.98
CA PHE A 182 -6.12 15.04 -2.10
C PHE A 182 -6.09 15.85 -3.38
N PHE A 183 -5.25 15.45 -4.32
CA PHE A 183 -5.28 15.95 -5.68
C PHE A 183 -5.65 14.79 -6.61
N PHE A 184 -6.71 15.00 -7.38
CA PHE A 184 -7.16 14.07 -8.40
C PHE A 184 -6.97 14.71 -9.76
N MET A 185 -6.43 13.94 -10.70
CA MET A 185 -6.32 14.33 -12.10
C MET A 185 -6.75 13.18 -12.98
N ILE A 186 -7.46 13.51 -14.06
CA ILE A 186 -7.78 12.55 -15.12
C ILE A 186 -7.05 12.97 -16.38
N ALA A 187 -6.21 12.09 -16.92
CA ALA A 187 -5.44 12.36 -18.13
C ALA A 187 -5.78 11.34 -19.23
N PRO A 188 -5.71 11.71 -20.53
CA PRO A 188 -5.83 10.75 -21.61
C PRO A 188 -4.79 9.62 -21.47
N TYR A 189 -5.21 8.39 -21.70
CA TYR A 189 -4.32 7.25 -21.64
C TYR A 189 -3.42 7.20 -22.89
N HIS A 190 -2.13 7.04 -22.66
CA HIS A 190 -1.15 6.73 -23.69
C HIS A 190 -0.38 5.48 -23.27
N ALA A 191 -0.39 4.46 -24.12
CA ALA A 191 0.29 3.21 -23.82
C ALA A 191 1.80 3.43 -23.64
N PRO A 192 2.43 2.75 -22.67
CA PRO A 192 3.88 2.84 -22.47
C PRO A 192 4.61 2.23 -23.68
N GLU A 193 5.83 2.72 -23.95
CA GLU A 193 6.69 2.17 -25.02
C GLU A 193 7.15 0.74 -24.72
N VAL A 194 7.32 0.42 -23.44
CA VAL A 194 7.75 -0.91 -22.97
C VAL A 194 6.56 -1.59 -22.31
N GLU A 195 6.27 -2.83 -22.74
CA GLU A 195 5.20 -3.64 -22.16
C GLU A 195 5.43 -3.90 -20.66
N ARG A 196 4.38 -3.81 -19.86
CA ARG A 196 4.51 -3.96 -18.40
C ARG A 196 5.03 -5.33 -18.00
N PHE A 197 5.80 -5.36 -16.91
CA PHE A 197 6.35 -6.59 -16.32
C PHE A 197 7.28 -7.38 -17.26
N THR A 198 7.86 -6.72 -18.25
CA THR A 198 8.86 -7.29 -19.17
C THR A 198 10.26 -6.74 -18.89
N GLY A 199 11.29 -7.46 -19.31
CA GLY A 199 12.67 -6.96 -19.26
C GLY A 199 13.31 -6.94 -17.86
N TYR A 200 12.71 -7.59 -16.85
CA TYR A 200 13.31 -7.81 -15.54
C TYR A 200 12.74 -9.07 -14.88
N ASP A 201 13.50 -9.63 -13.93
CA ASP A 201 13.01 -10.70 -13.05
C ASP A 201 12.22 -10.10 -11.88
N SER A 202 10.91 -10.35 -11.86
CA SER A 202 9.99 -9.82 -10.84
C SER A 202 10.18 -10.44 -9.45
N THR A 203 10.93 -11.55 -9.34
CA THR A 203 11.29 -12.16 -8.06
C THR A 203 12.43 -11.41 -7.36
N VAL A 204 13.33 -10.80 -8.15
CA VAL A 204 14.53 -10.10 -7.64
C VAL A 204 14.35 -8.58 -7.65
N SER A 205 13.60 -8.05 -8.61
CA SER A 205 13.47 -6.61 -8.84
C SER A 205 12.02 -6.18 -8.97
N CYS A 206 11.76 -4.98 -8.49
CA CYS A 206 10.54 -4.24 -8.76
C CYS A 206 10.38 -3.77 -10.21
N GLY A 207 11.37 -3.98 -11.08
CA GLY A 207 11.43 -3.41 -12.43
C GLY A 207 11.90 -1.96 -12.46
N VAL A 208 12.54 -1.47 -11.39
CA VAL A 208 13.10 -0.11 -11.38
C VAL A 208 14.18 -0.04 -12.46
N GLY A 209 14.06 0.93 -13.36
CA GLY A 209 14.98 1.11 -14.49
C GLY A 209 14.64 0.30 -15.75
N SER A 210 13.67 -0.62 -15.72
CA SER A 210 13.28 -1.39 -16.92
C SER A 210 12.38 -0.62 -17.89
N GLY A 211 11.78 0.49 -17.44
CA GLY A 211 10.70 1.19 -18.17
C GLY A 211 9.35 0.48 -18.12
N ALA A 212 9.31 -0.80 -17.72
CA ALA A 212 8.12 -1.67 -17.76
C ALA A 212 7.23 -1.62 -16.49
N ARG A 213 7.38 -0.62 -15.62
CA ARG A 213 6.57 -0.54 -14.38
C ARG A 213 5.25 0.20 -14.55
N TYR A 214 5.20 1.19 -15.42
CA TYR A 214 4.11 2.15 -15.48
C TYR A 214 2.96 1.66 -16.34
N ILE A 215 1.73 2.05 -15.98
CA ILE A 215 0.56 1.70 -16.78
C ILE A 215 0.50 2.49 -18.08
N ASP A 216 1.12 3.66 -18.13
CA ASP A 216 1.07 4.61 -19.22
C ASP A 216 2.44 5.23 -19.52
N ALA A 217 2.48 6.12 -20.51
CA ALA A 217 3.68 6.85 -20.91
C ALA A 217 3.91 8.16 -20.12
N LEU A 218 3.17 8.43 -19.04
CA LEU A 218 3.35 9.67 -18.28
C LEU A 218 4.65 9.63 -17.48
N PRO A 219 5.36 10.77 -17.34
CA PRO A 219 6.55 10.84 -16.50
C PRO A 219 6.27 10.46 -15.04
N PHE A 220 7.24 9.86 -14.36
CA PHE A 220 7.13 9.60 -12.94
C PHE A 220 6.86 10.89 -12.15
N GLY A 221 5.84 10.86 -11.29
CA GLY A 221 5.40 12.02 -10.52
C GLY A 221 4.62 13.07 -11.31
N TYR A 222 4.23 12.81 -12.57
CA TYR A 222 3.33 13.69 -13.31
C TYR A 222 2.03 13.92 -12.54
N PRO A 223 1.48 15.15 -12.48
CA PRO A 223 1.98 16.39 -13.10
C PRO A 223 2.94 17.21 -12.22
N PHE A 224 3.24 16.76 -10.99
CA PHE A 224 4.07 17.46 -10.00
C PHE A 224 5.59 17.33 -10.22
N ASN A 225 6.01 16.53 -11.19
CA ASN A 225 7.41 16.27 -11.55
C ASN A 225 8.18 17.50 -12.09
N ARG A 226 7.52 18.66 -12.23
CA ARG A 226 8.09 19.89 -12.77
C ARG A 226 7.55 21.13 -12.06
N LYS A 227 8.25 22.25 -12.21
CA LYS A 227 7.77 23.56 -11.72
C LYS A 227 6.41 23.90 -12.35
N ILE A 228 5.54 24.50 -11.55
CA ILE A 228 4.17 24.81 -11.90
C ILE A 228 4.01 26.33 -12.04
N ASN A 229 3.43 26.76 -13.16
CA ASN A 229 2.90 28.10 -13.30
C ASN A 229 1.43 28.09 -12.87
N GLU A 230 1.14 28.70 -11.73
CA GLU A 230 -0.20 28.68 -11.12
C GLU A 230 -1.26 29.39 -11.97
N ALA A 231 -0.84 30.36 -12.80
CA ALA A 231 -1.75 31.08 -13.69
C ALA A 231 -2.43 30.19 -14.74
N THR A 232 -1.83 29.05 -15.08
CA THR A 232 -2.33 28.11 -16.10
C THR A 232 -2.51 26.69 -15.55
N TRP A 233 -2.43 26.52 -14.23
CA TRP A 233 -2.42 25.19 -13.61
C TRP A 233 -3.79 24.55 -13.56
N PHE A 234 -4.81 25.34 -13.21
CA PHE A 234 -6.15 24.82 -12.94
C PHE A 234 -6.87 24.50 -14.25
N THR A 235 -7.05 23.21 -14.51
CA THR A 235 -7.80 22.70 -15.67
C THR A 235 -9.04 21.92 -15.24
N PRO A 236 -10.06 21.76 -16.12
CA PRO A 236 -11.32 21.10 -15.75
C PRO A 236 -11.21 19.63 -15.32
N ASN A 237 -10.11 18.97 -15.69
CA ASN A 237 -9.81 17.57 -15.38
C ASN A 237 -8.97 17.39 -14.10
N MET A 238 -8.85 18.44 -13.27
CA MET A 238 -8.16 18.43 -11.99
C MET A 238 -9.11 18.85 -10.86
N VAL A 239 -8.96 18.24 -9.69
CA VAL A 239 -9.66 18.70 -8.48
C VAL A 239 -8.81 18.49 -7.23
N TYR A 240 -8.76 19.52 -6.39
CA TYR A 240 -8.22 19.43 -5.03
C TYR A 240 -9.38 19.21 -4.06
N TYR A 241 -9.21 18.28 -3.13
CA TYR A 241 -10.18 17.96 -2.11
C TYR A 241 -9.53 18.02 -0.73
N ASP A 242 -9.97 18.97 0.09
CA ASP A 242 -9.52 19.07 1.47
C ASP A 242 -10.03 17.87 2.27
N ALA A 243 -9.11 17.21 2.97
CA ALA A 243 -9.40 16.05 3.78
C ALA A 243 -8.84 16.20 5.20
N LEU A 244 -9.54 15.61 6.16
CA LEU A 244 -9.08 15.49 7.53
C LEU A 244 -8.73 14.04 7.82
N ILE A 245 -7.48 13.79 8.22
CA ILE A 245 -7.04 12.48 8.69
C ILE A 245 -7.12 12.45 10.20
N TYR A 246 -8.00 11.59 10.73
CA TYR A 246 -8.20 11.41 12.16
C TYR A 246 -7.25 10.35 12.70
N HIS A 247 -6.87 10.48 13.96
CA HIS A 247 -6.17 9.41 14.67
C HIS A 247 -6.98 8.99 15.90
N LYS A 248 -7.23 7.69 16.01
CA LYS A 248 -8.00 7.06 17.09
C LYS A 248 -7.18 5.99 17.78
N SER A 249 -7.54 5.66 19.03
CA SER A 249 -7.08 4.44 19.67
C SER A 249 -7.68 3.20 19.00
N GLU A 250 -7.03 2.06 19.16
CA GLU A 250 -7.50 0.76 18.67
C GLU A 250 -8.91 0.44 19.21
N THR A 251 -9.16 0.70 20.49
CA THR A 251 -10.46 0.47 21.13
C THR A 251 -11.58 1.29 20.48
N GLU A 252 -11.33 2.57 20.17
CA GLU A 252 -12.30 3.45 19.49
C GLU A 252 -12.55 3.07 18.03
N VAL A 253 -11.61 2.37 17.40
CA VAL A 253 -11.80 1.84 16.04
C VAL A 253 -12.67 0.59 16.11
N ASN A 254 -12.34 -0.33 17.02
CA ASN A 254 -13.07 -1.60 17.17
C ASN A 254 -14.52 -1.41 17.61
N SER A 255 -14.83 -0.37 18.40
CA SER A 255 -16.21 -0.08 18.83
C SER A 255 -17.15 0.43 17.73
N VAL A 256 -16.62 0.79 16.55
CA VAL A 256 -17.39 1.35 15.42
C VAL A 256 -17.63 0.30 14.32
N VAL A 257 -16.90 -0.82 14.37
CA VAL A 257 -16.94 -1.91 13.37
C VAL A 257 -17.84 -3.08 13.82
N VAL A 258 -18.55 -2.94 14.95
CA VAL A 258 -19.58 -3.88 15.44
C VAL A 258 -20.97 -3.47 14.98
#